data_AF-A0A2I9D0M9-F1
#
_entry.id   AF-A0A2I9D0M9-F1
#
_cell.length_a   1.000
_cell.length_b   1.000
_cell.length_c   1.000
_cell.angle_alpha   90.00
_cell.angle_beta   90.00
_cell.angle_gamma   90.00
#
_symmetry.space_group_name_H-M   'P 1'
#
loop_
_entity.id
_entity.type
_entity.pdbx_description
1 polymer ?
#
loop_
_entity_poly.entity_id
_entity_poly.type
_entity_poly.pdbx_seq_one_letter_code
_entity_poly.pdbx_strand_id
1 'polypeptide(L)'
;MTATRPSALDFARILHARQELEGQAAAYLTELQAQIKVMLEGRGYQEVTVKPLDAPAPEDVAAHVTAALLARLPLDGLKRPVVRVQVPLTVTYAGQLVVQGAQINRFTVTEPFAQPFSTDPAEMADGLVQFLSERYMAHLLQAGVGSGQG
;
A
#
# COMPACT_ATOMS: atom_id res chain seq x y z
N MET A 1 37.79 -20.21 -5.72
CA MET A 1 36.36 -20.26 -6.07
C MET A 1 36.16 -19.43 -7.32
N THR A 2 36.05 -20.06 -8.49
CA THR A 2 35.87 -19.37 -9.77
C THR A 2 34.42 -18.93 -9.90
N ALA A 3 34.17 -17.62 -9.87
CA ALA A 3 32.87 -17.06 -10.18
C ALA A 3 32.54 -17.34 -11.66
N THR A 4 31.62 -18.26 -11.91
CA THR A 4 31.12 -18.57 -13.24
C THR A 4 30.47 -17.30 -13.80
N ARG A 5 31.01 -16.77 -14.91
CA ARG A 5 30.42 -15.59 -15.56
C ARG A 5 29.04 -15.97 -16.09
N PRO A 6 27.99 -15.17 -15.84
CA PRO A 6 26.65 -15.45 -16.34
C PRO A 6 26.65 -15.52 -17.87
N SER A 7 25.96 -16.52 -18.41
CA SER A 7 25.81 -16.74 -19.84
C SER A 7 24.70 -15.85 -20.42
N ALA A 8 24.68 -15.69 -21.75
CA ALA A 8 23.58 -14.99 -22.44
C ALA A 8 22.20 -15.62 -22.15
N LEU A 9 22.16 -16.93 -21.91
CA LEU A 9 20.94 -17.64 -21.50
C LEU A 9 20.50 -17.24 -20.08
N ASP A 10 21.45 -17.03 -19.17
CA ASP A 10 21.14 -16.56 -17.81
C ASP A 10 20.56 -15.14 -17.84
N PHE A 11 21.12 -14.25 -18.67
CA PHE A 11 20.54 -12.91 -18.88
C PHE A 11 19.15 -12.96 -19.50
N ALA A 12 18.93 -13.78 -20.53
CA ALA A 12 17.61 -13.93 -21.15
C ALA A 12 16.56 -14.44 -20.14
N ARG A 13 16.93 -15.40 -19.28
CA ARG A 13 16.06 -15.90 -18.21
C ARG A 13 15.73 -14.83 -17.17
N ILE A 14 16.71 -14.04 -16.75
CA ILE A 14 16.49 -12.93 -15.80
C ILE A 14 15.56 -11.88 -16.40
N LEU A 15 15.77 -11.49 -17.66
CA LEU A 15 14.91 -10.52 -18.34
C LEU A 15 13.48 -11.04 -18.49
N HIS A 16 13.30 -12.31 -18.86
CA HIS A 16 11.98 -12.92 -18.94
C HIS A 16 11.27 -12.93 -17.59
N ALA A 17 11.96 -13.39 -16.54
CA ALA A 17 11.39 -13.44 -15.19
C ALA A 17 11.01 -12.04 -14.67
N ARG A 18 11.79 -11.01 -15.00
CA ARG A 18 11.45 -9.61 -14.68
C ARG A 18 10.17 -9.17 -15.38
N GLN A 19 10.07 -9.40 -16.69
CA GLN A 19 8.90 -9.01 -17.47
C GLN A 19 7.62 -9.73 -16.99
N GLU A 20 7.72 -11.02 -16.64
CA GLU A 20 6.60 -11.75 -16.04
C GLU A 20 6.16 -11.15 -14.70
N LEU A 21 7.13 -10.83 -13.84
CA LEU A 21 6.85 -10.22 -12.54
C LEU A 21 6.25 -8.82 -12.67
N GLU A 22 6.73 -7.98 -13.58
CA GLU A 22 6.16 -6.66 -13.85
C GLU A 22 4.68 -6.75 -14.25
N GLY A 23 4.35 -7.67 -15.17
CA GLY A 23 2.97 -7.91 -15.60
C GLY A 23 2.07 -8.40 -14.47
N GLN A 24 2.55 -9.36 -13.66
CA GLN A 24 1.81 -9.88 -12.51
C GLN A 24 1.64 -8.81 -11.42
N ALA A 25 2.69 -8.03 -11.15
CA ALA A 25 2.70 -7.00 -10.12
C ALA A 25 1.73 -5.86 -10.43
N ALA A 26 1.65 -5.40 -11.68
CA ALA A 26 0.70 -4.35 -12.07
C ALA A 26 -0.75 -4.81 -11.92
N ALA A 27 -1.07 -6.03 -12.37
CA ALA A 27 -2.40 -6.62 -12.20
C ALA A 27 -2.73 -6.80 -10.71
N TYR A 28 -1.77 -7.30 -9.92
CA TYR A 28 -1.92 -7.47 -8.49
C TYR A 28 -2.20 -6.15 -7.77
N LEU A 29 -1.45 -5.08 -8.07
CA LEU A 29 -1.65 -3.77 -7.44
C LEU A 29 -3.01 -3.16 -7.80
N THR A 30 -3.55 -3.47 -8.97
CA THR A 30 -4.90 -3.06 -9.37
C THR A 30 -5.96 -3.79 -8.53
N GLU A 31 -5.82 -5.10 -8.38
CA GLU A 31 -6.73 -5.90 -7.56
C GLU A 31 -6.62 -5.53 -6.07
N LEU A 32 -5.41 -5.31 -5.56
CA LEU A 32 -5.17 -4.89 -4.19
C LEU A 32 -5.90 -3.57 -3.87
N GLN A 33 -5.89 -2.59 -4.79
CA GLN A 33 -6.65 -1.35 -4.62
C GLN A 33 -8.17 -1.59 -4.52
N ALA A 34 -8.70 -2.51 -5.33
CA ALA A 34 -10.11 -2.90 -5.26
C ALA A 34 -10.43 -3.59 -3.92
N GLN A 35 -9.57 -4.50 -3.46
CA GLN A 35 -9.74 -5.18 -2.17
C GLN A 35 -9.63 -4.22 -0.99
N ILE A 36 -8.74 -3.22 -1.02
CA ILE A 36 -8.68 -2.19 0.03
C ILE A 36 -10.02 -1.46 0.13
N LYS A 37 -10.65 -1.13 -1.00
CA LYS A 37 -11.99 -0.52 -1.00
C LYS A 37 -13.00 -1.43 -0.30
N VAL A 38 -13.06 -2.71 -0.68
CA VAL A 38 -13.96 -3.71 -0.08
C VAL A 38 -13.72 -3.83 1.42
N MET A 39 -12.47 -3.86 1.87
CA MET A 39 -12.12 -3.94 3.30
C MET A 39 -12.59 -2.70 4.07
N LEU A 40 -12.42 -1.50 3.50
CA LEU A 40 -12.90 -0.27 4.13
C LEU A 40 -14.43 -0.25 4.23
N GLU A 41 -15.14 -0.60 3.16
CA GLU A 41 -16.60 -0.71 3.15
C GLU A 41 -17.09 -1.76 4.17
N GLY A 42 -16.42 -2.91 4.24
CA GLY A 42 -16.71 -3.97 5.21
C GLY A 42 -16.48 -3.54 6.67
N ARG A 43 -15.56 -2.60 6.91
CA ARG A 43 -15.33 -1.95 8.22
C ARG A 43 -16.30 -0.79 8.50
N GLY A 44 -17.27 -0.56 7.62
CA GLY A 44 -18.34 0.43 7.78
C GLY A 44 -18.01 1.83 7.23
N TYR A 45 -16.85 2.03 6.61
CA TYR A 45 -16.55 3.31 5.96
C TYR A 45 -17.54 3.55 4.81
N GLN A 46 -17.94 4.80 4.65
CA GLN A 46 -18.94 5.21 3.65
C GLN A 46 -18.29 6.01 2.53
N GLU A 47 -18.93 6.04 1.36
CA GLU A 47 -18.50 6.85 0.19
C GLU A 47 -17.03 6.57 -0.20
N VAL A 48 -16.55 5.33 -0.03
CA VAL A 48 -15.15 4.95 -0.23
C VAL A 48 -14.79 5.08 -1.72
N THR A 49 -13.85 5.97 -1.99
CA THR A 49 -13.26 6.17 -3.31
C THR A 49 -11.79 5.81 -3.25
N VAL A 50 -11.35 4.92 -4.14
CA VAL A 50 -9.94 4.58 -4.33
C VAL A 50 -9.59 4.91 -5.77
N LYS A 51 -8.54 5.70 -5.97
CA LYS A 51 -8.03 6.03 -7.29
C LYS A 51 -6.54 5.80 -7.35
N PRO A 52 -6.01 5.21 -8.43
CA PRO A 52 -4.59 5.23 -8.68
C PRO A 52 -4.17 6.66 -8.96
N LEU A 53 -3.06 7.08 -8.36
CA LEU A 53 -2.25 8.18 -8.83
C LEU A 53 -1.09 7.57 -9.59
N ASP A 54 -1.13 7.73 -10.92
CA ASP A 54 -0.05 7.29 -11.78
C ASP A 54 1.24 8.01 -11.37
N ALA A 55 2.19 7.22 -10.92
CA ALA A 55 3.56 7.65 -10.68
C ALA A 55 4.44 6.69 -11.49
N PRO A 56 5.44 7.22 -12.23
CA PRO A 56 6.37 6.35 -12.94
C PRO A 56 7.03 5.42 -11.93
N ALA A 57 7.03 4.12 -12.23
CA ALA A 57 7.73 3.16 -11.39
C ALA A 57 9.24 3.47 -11.44
N PRO A 58 9.92 3.53 -10.28
CA PRO A 58 11.37 3.54 -10.26
C PRO A 58 11.95 2.36 -11.06
N GLU A 59 13.08 2.53 -11.74
CA GLU A 59 13.70 1.46 -12.55
C GLU A 59 14.01 0.18 -11.76
N ASP A 60 14.09 0.30 -10.42
CA ASP A 60 14.49 -0.76 -9.50
C ASP A 60 13.33 -1.60 -8.94
N VAL A 61 12.09 -1.36 -9.39
CA VAL A 61 10.91 -2.08 -8.90
C VAL A 61 10.08 -2.67 -10.04
N ALA A 62 9.36 -3.75 -9.75
CA ALA A 62 8.53 -4.44 -10.74
C ALA A 62 7.23 -3.67 -11.02
N ALA A 63 6.64 -3.04 -10.01
CA ALA A 63 5.51 -2.14 -10.20
C ALA A 63 5.42 -1.14 -9.04
N HIS A 64 4.83 0.02 -9.32
CA HIS A 64 4.56 1.05 -8.32
C HIS A 64 3.24 1.75 -8.66
N VAL A 65 2.43 2.01 -7.65
CA VAL A 65 1.24 2.88 -7.76
C VAL A 65 1.00 3.56 -6.43
N THR A 66 0.59 4.82 -6.43
CA THR A 66 0.08 5.44 -5.20
C THR A 66 -1.44 5.34 -5.18
N ALA A 67 -2.00 4.58 -4.25
CA ALA A 67 -3.43 4.54 -4.03
C ALA A 67 -3.87 5.78 -3.24
N ALA A 68 -4.69 6.63 -3.86
CA ALA A 68 -5.35 7.76 -3.19
C ALA A 68 -6.75 7.35 -2.77
N LEU A 69 -6.99 7.37 -1.46
CA LEU A 69 -8.26 6.98 -0.85
C LEU A 69 -8.94 8.19 -0.22
N LEU A 70 -10.25 8.24 -0.40
CA LEU A 70 -11.14 9.16 0.28
C LEU A 70 -12.29 8.34 0.85
N ALA A 71 -12.52 8.44 2.15
CA ALA A 71 -13.61 7.72 2.80
C ALA A 71 -14.24 8.57 3.90
N ARG A 72 -15.52 8.35 4.16
CA ARG A 72 -16.23 8.93 5.29
C ARG A 72 -16.22 7.95 6.46
N LEU A 73 -15.87 8.45 7.64
CA LEU A 73 -15.85 7.66 8.86
C LEU A 73 -17.28 7.27 9.28
N PRO A 74 -17.49 6.08 9.87
CA PRO A 74 -18.77 5.60 10.38
C PRO A 74 -19.15 6.27 11.71
N LEU A 75 -19.19 7.59 11.74
CA LEU A 75 -19.51 8.37 12.93
C LEU A 75 -20.70 9.30 12.68
N ASP A 76 -21.71 9.17 13.53
CA ASP A 76 -22.87 10.06 13.56
C ASP A 76 -22.55 11.36 14.32
N GLY A 77 -23.19 12.46 13.94
CA GLY A 77 -23.11 13.74 14.66
C GLY A 77 -21.94 14.66 14.32
N LEU A 78 -20.90 14.17 13.64
CA LEU A 78 -19.82 15.02 13.10
C LEU A 78 -20.18 15.53 11.70
N LYS A 79 -20.02 16.84 11.45
CA LYS A 79 -20.16 17.40 10.10
C LYS A 79 -19.02 16.88 9.21
N ARG A 80 -19.26 15.76 8.52
CA ARG A 80 -18.40 15.15 7.48
C ARG A 80 -16.98 14.78 7.95
N PRO A 81 -16.82 13.77 8.81
CA PRO A 81 -15.50 13.25 9.16
C PRO A 81 -14.93 12.45 7.98
N VAL A 82 -14.26 13.13 7.06
CA VAL A 82 -13.62 12.53 5.89
C VAL A 82 -12.16 12.21 6.22
N VAL A 83 -11.74 10.99 5.92
CA VAL A 83 -10.33 10.57 5.94
C VAL A 83 -9.79 10.58 4.52
N ARG A 84 -8.59 11.15 4.37
CA ARG A 84 -7.81 11.12 3.13
C ARG A 84 -6.60 10.25 3.36
N VAL A 85 -6.33 9.31 2.47
CA VAL A 85 -5.16 8.44 2.58
C VAL A 85 -4.42 8.43 1.25
N GLN A 86 -3.09 8.47 1.30
CA GLN A 86 -2.23 8.16 0.17
C GLN A 86 -1.31 7.02 0.56
N VAL A 87 -1.35 5.93 -0.21
CA VAL A 87 -0.58 4.72 0.08
C VAL A 87 0.29 4.38 -1.12
N PRO A 88 1.60 4.66 -1.06
CA PRO A 88 2.53 4.22 -2.09
C PRO A 88 2.70 2.70 -2.01
N LEU A 89 2.17 1.97 -2.99
CA LEU A 89 2.25 0.51 -3.11
C LEU A 89 3.36 0.17 -4.09
N THR A 90 4.34 -0.63 -3.66
CA THR A 90 5.50 -0.98 -4.48
C THR A 90 5.74 -2.48 -4.45
N VAL A 91 5.83 -3.12 -5.61
CA VAL A 91 6.28 -4.52 -5.72
C VAL A 91 7.73 -4.52 -6.20
N THR A 92 8.63 -5.06 -5.40
CA THR A 92 10.06 -5.16 -5.73
C THR A 92 10.35 -6.37 -6.61
N TYR A 93 11.48 -6.35 -7.33
CA TYR A 93 11.97 -7.55 -8.05
C TYR A 93 12.36 -8.71 -7.11
N ALA A 94 12.49 -8.45 -5.81
CA ALA A 94 12.68 -9.48 -4.79
C ALA A 94 11.37 -10.17 -4.39
N GLY A 95 10.23 -9.82 -5.00
CA GLY A 95 8.93 -10.41 -4.69
C GLY A 95 8.40 -9.96 -3.33
N GLN A 96 8.56 -8.68 -3.00
CA GLN A 96 7.97 -8.09 -1.79
C GLN A 96 7.04 -6.94 -2.16
N LEU A 97 5.88 -6.88 -1.51
CA LEU A 97 5.05 -5.68 -1.45
C LEU A 97 5.57 -4.78 -0.31
N VAL A 98 5.90 -3.54 -0.65
CA VAL A 98 6.41 -2.53 0.27
C VAL A 98 5.53 -1.29 0.20
N VAL A 99 5.17 -0.78 1.37
CA VAL A 99 4.50 0.50 1.56
C VAL A 99 5.35 1.35 2.49
N GLN A 100 5.76 2.51 2.00
CA GLN A 100 6.61 3.45 2.71
C GLN A 100 6.04 4.86 2.57
N GLY A 101 6.04 5.61 3.66
CA GLY A 101 5.58 7.00 3.66
C GLY A 101 4.09 7.14 3.37
N ALA A 102 3.27 6.17 3.77
CA ALA A 102 1.82 6.29 3.68
C ALA A 102 1.36 7.52 4.48
N GLN A 103 0.43 8.29 3.91
CA GLN A 103 -0.10 9.49 4.55
C GLN A 103 -1.58 9.29 4.86
N ILE A 104 -1.98 9.62 6.09
CA ILE A 104 -3.37 9.61 6.53
C ILE A 104 -3.67 11.02 7.03
N ASN A 105 -4.53 11.76 6.32
CA ASN A 105 -4.77 13.18 6.48
C ASN A 105 -3.48 14.01 6.38
N ARG A 106 -2.93 14.49 7.51
CA ARG A 106 -1.65 15.21 7.60
C ARG A 106 -0.58 14.42 8.36
N PHE A 107 -0.90 13.21 8.78
CA PHE A 107 0.00 12.31 9.48
C PHE A 107 0.72 11.42 8.47
N THR A 108 2.03 11.31 8.61
CA THR A 108 2.86 10.40 7.81
C THR A 108 3.21 9.18 8.65
N VAL A 109 2.90 7.99 8.15
CA VAL A 109 3.32 6.71 8.73
C VAL A 109 4.79 6.51 8.41
N THR A 110 5.63 6.47 9.44
CA THR A 110 7.08 6.35 9.30
C THR A 110 7.54 4.92 9.16
N GLU A 111 6.83 3.98 9.75
CA GLU A 111 7.15 2.56 9.73
C GLU A 111 6.76 1.95 8.38
N PRO A 112 7.66 1.22 7.72
CA PRO A 112 7.33 0.52 6.49
C PRO A 112 6.42 -0.66 6.78
N PHE A 113 5.48 -0.92 5.88
CA PHE A 113 4.85 -2.23 5.77
C PHE A 113 5.54 -2.99 4.64
N ALA A 114 6.09 -4.16 4.94
CA ALA A 114 6.78 -5.00 3.97
C ALA A 114 6.35 -6.46 4.17
N GLN A 115 5.80 -7.07 3.13
CA GLN A 115 5.34 -8.46 3.15
C GLN A 115 5.75 -9.15 1.84
N PRO A 116 5.94 -10.48 1.85
CA PRO A 116 6.09 -11.25 0.62
C PRO A 116 4.94 -10.98 -0.35
N PHE A 117 5.26 -10.87 -1.63
CA PHE A 117 4.27 -10.75 -2.69
C PHE A 117 3.38 -12.00 -2.67
N SER A 118 2.11 -11.81 -2.31
CA SER A 118 1.14 -12.89 -2.11
C SER A 118 0.28 -13.08 -3.34
N THR A 119 -0.25 -14.29 -3.53
CA THR A 119 -1.30 -14.57 -4.52
C THR A 119 -2.71 -14.24 -4.02
N ASP A 120 -2.85 -13.84 -2.75
CA ASP A 120 -4.13 -13.39 -2.15
C ASP A 120 -4.10 -11.88 -1.87
N PRO A 121 -4.66 -11.05 -2.77
CA PRO A 121 -4.76 -9.61 -2.57
C PRO A 121 -5.72 -9.22 -1.43
N ALA A 122 -6.70 -10.06 -1.07
CA ALA A 122 -7.68 -9.73 -0.04
C ALA A 122 -7.05 -9.82 1.35
N GLU A 123 -6.29 -10.89 1.63
CA GLU A 123 -5.52 -11.02 2.86
C GLU A 123 -4.51 -9.87 3.00
N MET A 124 -3.81 -9.52 1.92
CA MET A 124 -2.86 -8.42 1.92
C MET A 124 -3.55 -7.06 2.17
N ALA A 125 -4.71 -6.84 1.57
CA ALA A 125 -5.51 -5.64 1.79
C ALA A 125 -5.92 -5.52 3.27
N ASP A 126 -6.40 -6.60 3.87
CA ASP A 126 -6.81 -6.60 5.27
C ASP A 126 -5.63 -6.28 6.20
N GLY A 127 -4.49 -6.95 5.99
CA GLY A 127 -3.26 -6.70 6.76
C GLY A 127 -2.76 -5.26 6.63
N LEU A 128 -2.80 -4.70 5.41
CA LEU A 128 -2.40 -3.31 5.16
C LEU A 128 -3.36 -2.31 5.82
N VAL A 129 -4.68 -2.51 5.68
CA VAL A 129 -5.69 -1.64 6.30
C VAL A 129 -5.57 -1.70 7.82
N GLN A 130 -5.34 -2.87 8.38
CA GLN A 130 -5.10 -3.06 9.81
C GLN A 130 -3.86 -2.29 10.27
N PHE A 131 -2.72 -2.50 9.61
CA PHE A 131 -1.46 -1.82 9.91
C PHE A 131 -1.60 -0.28 9.92
N LEU A 132 -2.22 0.27 8.88
CA LEU A 132 -2.44 1.72 8.77
C LEU A 132 -3.39 2.25 9.84
N SER A 133 -4.45 1.50 10.14
CA SER A 133 -5.43 1.87 11.16
C SER A 133 -4.80 1.92 12.56
N GLU A 134 -3.98 0.94 12.91
CA GLU A 134 -3.28 0.90 14.21
C GLU A 134 -2.32 2.08 14.38
N ARG A 135 -1.53 2.40 13.34
CA ARG A 135 -0.60 3.54 13.39
C ARG A 135 -1.32 4.88 13.50
N TYR A 136 -2.41 5.05 12.77
CA TYR A 136 -3.22 6.25 12.86
C TYR A 136 -3.92 6.38 14.22
N MET A 137 -4.45 5.28 14.76
CA MET A 137 -5.06 5.28 16.10
C MET A 137 -4.03 5.64 17.17
N ALA A 138 -2.83 5.05 17.12
CA ALA A 138 -1.74 5.39 18.04
C ALA A 138 -1.40 6.89 17.99
N HIS A 139 -1.34 7.47 16.79
CA HIS A 139 -1.15 8.92 16.61
C HIS A 139 -2.29 9.74 17.23
N LEU A 140 -3.55 9.37 17.00
CA LEU A 140 -4.71 10.07 17.56
C LEU A 140 -4.72 10.05 19.10
N LEU A 141 -4.36 8.91 19.71
CA LEU A 141 -4.27 8.79 21.16
C LEU A 141 -3.18 9.71 21.74
N GLN A 142 -2.03 9.78 21.09
CA GLN A 142 -0.95 10.69 21.51
C GLN A 142 -1.34 12.17 21.35
N ALA A 143 -2.01 12.52 20.25
CA ALA A 143 -2.49 13.89 20.01
C ALA A 143 -3.59 14.31 21.00
N GLY A 144 -4.49 13.39 21.37
CA GLY A 144 -5.53 13.61 22.36
C GLY A 144 -4.99 13.87 23.78
N VAL A 145 -3.91 13.18 24.17
CA VAL A 145 -3.26 13.37 25.48
C VAL A 145 -2.53 14.72 25.58
N GLY A 146 -2.05 15.28 24.45
CA GLY A 146 -1.39 16.60 24.41
C GLY A 146 -2.31 17.81 24.48
N SER A 147 -3.63 17.63 24.39
CA SER A 147 -4.61 18.73 24.31
C SER A 147 -5.32 19.03 25.64
N GLY A 148 -4.89 18.39 26.74
CA GLY A 148 -5.46 18.54 28.09
C GLY A 148 -4.71 19.50 29.02
N GLN A 149 -3.79 20.34 28.51
CA GLN A 149 -3.15 21.42 29.27
C GLN A 149 -3.23 22.71 28.46
N GLY A 150 -4.09 23.64 28.89
CA GLY A 150 -4.27 24.97 28.30
C GLY A 150 -5.59 25.58 28.67
#